data_AF-A0A0B3AZR8-F1
#
_entry.id   AF-A0A0B3AZR8-F1
#
_cell.length_a   1.000
_cell.length_b   1.000
_cell.length_c   1.000
_cell.angle_alpha   90.00
_cell.angle_beta   90.00
_cell.angle_gamma   90.00
#
_symmetry.space_group_name_H-M   'P 1'
#
loop_
_entity.id
_entity.type
_entity.pdbx_description
1 polymer ?
#
loop_
_entity_poly.entity_id
_entity_poly.type
_entity_poly.pdbx_seq_one_letter_code
_entity_poly.pdbx_strand_id
1 'polypeptide(L)'
;MIYMAQAMIHIEEETNRILSIVKAKYGLRDKSMAIDLVVKKYKEDSLEPALHPEYTEKLQKISKGKHIFVGSVENLRKRYEK
;
A
#
# COMPACT_ATOMS: atom_id res chain seq x y z
N MET A 1 6.11 -14.50 6.69
CA MET A 1 5.13 -15.41 6.06
C MET A 1 4.51 -14.64 4.91
N ILE A 2 4.77 -15.05 3.66
CA ILE A 2 4.16 -14.40 2.48
C ILE A 2 2.75 -14.98 2.37
N TYR A 3 1.72 -14.19 2.68
CA TYR A 3 0.34 -14.59 2.46
C TYR A 3 0.04 -14.47 0.97
N MET A 4 -0.08 -15.59 0.28
CA MET A 4 -0.62 -15.63 -1.08
C MET A 4 -2.14 -15.75 -0.99
N ALA A 5 -2.85 -14.69 -1.36
CA ALA A 5 -4.30 -14.73 -1.48
C ALA A 5 -4.68 -15.19 -2.90
N GLN A 6 -5.57 -16.17 -3.02
CA GLN A 6 -6.20 -16.53 -4.29
C GLN A 6 -7.62 -15.95 -4.32
N ALA A 7 -7.94 -15.22 -5.38
CA ALA A 7 -9.26 -14.62 -5.58
C ALA A 7 -9.75 -14.88 -7.00
N MET A 8 -11.03 -15.21 -7.14
CA MET A 8 -11.71 -15.22 -8.43
C MET A 8 -12.28 -13.82 -8.68
N ILE A 9 -11.92 -13.20 -9.79
CA ILE A 9 -12.35 -11.85 -10.15
C ILE A 9 -13.01 -11.86 -11.53
N HIS A 10 -14.04 -11.03 -11.69
CA HIS A 10 -14.62 -10.74 -12.99
C HIS A 10 -14.03 -9.43 -13.50
N ILE A 11 -13.47 -9.47 -14.71
CA ILE A 11 -12.86 -8.32 -15.37
C ILE A 11 -13.36 -8.24 -16.81
N GLU A 12 -13.34 -7.04 -17.37
CA GLU A 12 -13.69 -6.83 -18.76
C GLU A 12 -12.70 -7.52 -19.72
N GLU A 13 -13.17 -7.85 -20.92
CA GLU A 13 -12.36 -8.53 -21.93
C GLU A 13 -11.11 -7.73 -22.30
N GLU A 14 -11.26 -6.40 -22.44
CA GLU A 14 -10.15 -5.50 -22.72
C GLU A 14 -9.07 -5.57 -21.63
N THR A 15 -9.46 -5.46 -20.36
CA THR A 15 -8.56 -5.60 -19.21
C THR A 15 -7.80 -6.93 -19.27
N ASN A 16 -8.49 -8.03 -19.59
CA ASN A 16 -7.87 -9.36 -19.70
C ASN A 16 -6.84 -9.45 -20.85
N ARG A 17 -7.09 -8.77 -21.98
CA ARG A 17 -6.15 -8.66 -23.11
C ARG A 17 -4.92 -7.85 -22.72
N ILE A 18 -5.11 -6.70 -22.06
CA ILE A 18 -4.03 -5.85 -21.56
C ILE A 18 -3.14 -6.64 -20.59
N LEU A 19 -3.72 -7.34 -19.61
CA LEU A 19 -2.96 -8.19 -18.68
C LEU A 19 -2.16 -9.28 -19.40
N SER A 20 -2.67 -9.82 -20.50
CA SER A 20 -1.96 -10.82 -21.32
C SER A 20 -0.73 -10.21 -22.00
N ILE A 21 -0.84 -8.98 -22.50
CA ILE A 21 0.28 -8.22 -23.09
C ILE A 21 1.33 -7.90 -22.02
N VAL A 22 0.90 -7.42 -20.85
CA VAL A 22 1.80 -7.14 -19.71
C VAL A 22 2.53 -8.41 -19.29
N LYS A 23 1.81 -9.53 -19.13
CA LYS A 23 2.40 -10.83 -18.82
C LYS A 23 3.52 -11.20 -19.80
N ALA A 24 3.26 -11.10 -21.10
CA ALA A 24 4.24 -11.42 -22.13
C ALA A 24 5.43 -10.46 -22.12
N LYS A 25 5.19 -9.15 -22.01
CA LYS A 25 6.23 -8.11 -22.02
C LYS A 25 7.26 -8.29 -20.90
N TYR A 26 6.82 -8.72 -19.71
CA TYR A 26 7.68 -8.88 -18.55
C TYR A 26 8.05 -10.35 -18.25
N GLY A 27 7.72 -11.28 -19.16
CA GLY A 27 8.04 -12.71 -19.00
C GLY A 27 7.40 -13.36 -17.77
N LEU A 28 6.21 -12.91 -17.37
CA LEU A 28 5.54 -13.36 -16.14
C LEU A 28 4.86 -14.73 -16.34
N ARG A 29 4.84 -15.54 -15.28
CA ARG A 29 4.32 -16.91 -15.32
C ARG A 29 2.81 -16.96 -15.56
N ASP A 30 2.07 -16.08 -14.89
CA ASP A 30 0.61 -16.04 -14.93
C ASP A 30 0.07 -14.60 -14.90
N LYS A 31 -1.26 -14.48 -15.05
CA LYS A 31 -1.94 -13.18 -15.05
C LYS A 31 -2.04 -12.57 -13.65
N SER A 32 -1.96 -13.36 -12.59
CA SER A 32 -1.95 -12.86 -11.21
C SER A 32 -0.69 -12.05 -10.95
N MET A 33 0.48 -12.54 -11.39
CA MET A 33 1.73 -11.78 -11.34
C MET A 33 1.66 -10.48 -12.14
N ALA A 34 0.95 -10.47 -13.27
CA ALA A 34 0.75 -9.27 -14.08
C ALA A 34 -0.11 -8.23 -13.34
N ILE A 35 -1.15 -8.67 -12.64
CA ILE A 35 -1.98 -7.82 -11.78
C ILE A 35 -1.12 -7.22 -10.66
N ASP A 36 -0.34 -8.04 -9.95
CA ASP A 36 0.52 -7.57 -8.86
C ASP A 36 1.52 -6.50 -9.34
N LEU A 37 2.11 -6.69 -10.52
CA LEU A 37 3.01 -5.72 -11.12
C LEU A 37 2.31 -4.39 -11.43
N VAL A 38 1.11 -4.45 -12.04
CA VAL A 38 0.33 -3.24 -12.38
C VAL A 38 -0.06 -2.49 -11.12
N VAL A 39 -0.56 -3.19 -10.10
CA VAL A 39 -0.95 -2.59 -8.81
C VAL A 39 0.27 -1.97 -8.10
N LYS A 40 1.43 -2.64 -8.14
CA LYS A 40 2.66 -2.08 -7.58
C LYS A 40 3.09 -0.80 -8.29
N LYS A 41 3.05 -0.78 -9.62
CA LYS A 41 3.35 0.44 -10.38
C LYS A 41 2.36 1.55 -10.09
N TYR A 42 1.07 1.23 -9.98
CA TYR A 42 0.07 2.20 -9.55
C TYR A 42 0.34 2.75 -8.14
N LYS A 43 0.80 1.91 -7.20
CA LYS A 43 1.22 2.32 -5.86
C LYS A 43 2.37 3.33 -5.91
N GLU A 44 3.36 3.08 -6.76
CA GLU A 44 4.55 3.93 -6.93
C GLU A 44 4.22 5.25 -7.65
N ASP A 45 3.41 5.19 -8.71
CA ASP A 45 3.19 6.30 -9.63
C ASP A 45 2.00 7.20 -9.25
N SER A 46 1.03 6.70 -8.45
CA SER A 46 -0.29 7.36 -8.35
C SER A 46 -1.01 7.22 -7.00
N LEU A 47 -0.60 6.31 -6.11
CA LEU A 47 -1.28 6.13 -4.84
C LEU A 47 -0.76 7.12 -3.79
N GLU A 48 -1.60 8.07 -3.39
CA GLU A 48 -1.28 9.01 -2.30
C GLU A 48 -0.88 8.27 -1.01
N PRO A 49 0.12 8.76 -0.24
CA PRO A 49 0.63 8.09 0.97
C PRO A 49 -0.44 7.65 1.97
N ALA A 50 -1.53 8.40 2.08
CA ALA A 50 -2.64 8.10 2.98
C ALA A 50 -3.40 6.80 2.65
N LEU A 51 -3.35 6.36 1.39
CA LEU A 51 -4.03 5.16 0.89
C LEU A 51 -3.12 3.91 0.94
N HIS A 52 -1.86 4.05 1.37
CA HIS A 52 -0.96 2.90 1.49
C HIS A 52 -1.42 2.02 2.65
N PRO A 53 -1.54 0.70 2.47
CA PRO A 53 -1.88 -0.23 3.55
C PRO A 53 -0.92 -0.14 4.75
N GLU A 54 0.36 0.10 4.48
CA GLU A 54 1.36 0.31 5.54
C GLU A 54 1.09 1.57 6.38
N TYR A 55 0.50 2.60 5.77
CA TYR A 55 0.14 3.83 6.46
C TYR A 55 -1.03 3.61 7.42
N THR A 56 -2.04 2.83 7.01
CA THR A 56 -3.17 2.48 7.89
C THR A 56 -2.69 1.63 9.07
N GLU A 57 -1.77 0.69 8.85
CA GLU A 57 -1.13 -0.06 9.94
C GLU A 57 -0.32 0.84 10.88
N LYS A 58 0.46 1.78 10.34
CA LYS A 58 1.24 2.74 11.12
C LYS A 58 0.32 3.62 11.98
N LEU A 59 -0.79 4.12 11.42
CA LEU A 59 -1.79 4.90 12.14
C LEU A 59 -2.47 4.07 13.25
N GLN A 60 -2.80 2.81 13.00
CA GLN A 60 -3.35 1.93 14.04
C GLN A 60 -2.35 1.68 15.17
N LYS A 61 -1.07 1.47 14.86
CA LYS A 61 -0.01 1.32 15.87
C LYS A 61 0.17 2.59 16.69
N ILE A 62 0.16 3.75 16.04
CA ILE A 62 0.17 5.04 16.71
C ILE A 62 -1.06 5.11 17.62
N SER A 63 -2.28 4.98 17.10
CA SER A 63 -3.53 5.05 17.88
C SER A 63 -3.53 4.17 19.14
N LYS A 64 -3.05 2.92 19.05
CA LYS A 64 -2.97 1.98 20.19
C LYS A 64 -1.80 2.24 21.16
N GLY A 65 -0.85 3.09 20.79
CA GLY A 65 0.31 3.44 21.59
C GLY A 65 -0.02 4.32 22.80
N LYS A 66 0.94 4.48 23.72
CA LYS A 66 0.82 5.44 24.82
C LYS A 66 1.02 6.86 24.28
N HIS A 67 -0.07 7.61 24.21
CA HIS A 67 -0.05 9.03 23.84
C HIS A 67 0.16 9.90 25.06
N ILE A 68 1.01 10.91 24.92
CA ILE A 68 1.15 11.99 25.90
C ILE A 68 0.52 13.24 25.30
N PHE A 69 -0.53 13.73 25.96
CA PHE A 69 -1.08 15.03 25.63
C PHE A 69 -0.10 16.10 26.11
N VAL A 70 0.45 16.86 25.16
CA VAL A 70 1.40 17.96 25.44
C VAL A 70 0.74 19.34 25.39
N GLY A 71 -0.47 19.44 24.84
CA GLY A 71 -1.25 20.68 24.79
C GLY A 71 -0.70 21.70 23.81
N SER A 72 0.40 22.38 24.17
CA SER A 72 1.02 23.44 23.37
C SER A 72 2.42 23.05 22.89
N VAL A 73 2.87 23.69 21.80
CA VAL A 73 4.23 23.53 21.27
C VAL A 73 5.29 23.92 22.29
N GLU A 74 5.00 24.90 23.16
CA GLU A 74 5.91 25.34 24.21
C GLU A 74 6.14 24.27 25.28
N ASN A 75 5.08 23.54 25.67
CA ASN A 75 5.18 22.43 26.61
C ASN A 75 5.90 21.22 26.01
N LEU A 76 5.79 21.00 24.70
CA LEU A 76 6.57 20.00 23.98
C LEU A 76 8.07 20.36 24.03
N ARG A 77 8.44 21.60 23.71
CA ARG A 77 9.84 22.08 23.74
C ARG A 77 10.45 21.94 25.12
N LYS A 78 9.77 22.41 26.18
CA LYS A 78 10.24 22.29 27.59
C LYS A 78 10.51 20.85 28.03
N ARG A 79 9.88 19.85 27.40
CA ARG A 79 10.05 18.43 27.76
C ARG A 79 11.23 17.76 27.06
N TYR A 80 11.61 18.20 25.86
CA TYR A 80 12.58 17.48 25.00
C TYR A 80 13.80 18.31 24.57
N GLU A 81 13.71 19.64 24.60
CA GLU A 81 14.86 20.53 24.46
C GLU A 81 15.36 20.85 25.88
N LYS A 82 16.55 20.34 26.21
CA LYS A 82 17.29 20.70 27.43
C LYS A 82 18.11 21.96 27.18
#